data_AF-A0A1C7MCR0-F1
#
_entry.id   AF-A0A1C7MCR0-F1
#
_cell.length_a   1.000
_cell.length_b   1.000
_cell.length_c   1.000
_cell.angle_alpha   90.00
_cell.angle_beta   90.00
_cell.angle_gamma   90.00
#
_symmetry.space_group_name_H-M   'P 1'
#
loop_
_entity.id
_entity.type
_entity.pdbx_description
1 polymer ?
#
loop_
_entity_poly.entity_id
_entity_poly.type
_entity_poly.pdbx_seq_one_letter_code
_entity_poly.pdbx_strand_id
1 'polypeptide(L)'
;MPNHQCQFCLQTLPTLQGLQSHLTQKQSCRDALRELVRQKRRISTADTALPDINIEENFELHTNPHPHLHPPASSASKDASHRVRVEEVEDEEAGGLPKKPWVRDFPTEAASILDHRRTSFETIREQKDEAGDTSWAPFTCKEEWELAKWLMSTGLSQNAVEDYLTLPITQNRTKLSFHNKRAFFQKIDALPRGPSWTCEPFEVTGDLTDDKGQTRVEEVELWKRDPVECVRELMGNPVFKDLVRYAPERLYSDSEGRERIYDEMWTADWWGYTELSCGGCYNRACHFVFDKTQLSRFSGDKQAWPVYLSIGNVAKSTRRQPASMQQSSLGTYRSPNLNVFLLHGFIGGLGATDVEMICVDGCVRRVHPILAAYIADHPEQCLVTGCQENCCPKCAAHPTKLGDPIYSTMKEPEEVLRIIAEAARGERPAEFKQYGLRLIQPFWSDLPHCNIFACITPDLLHQLHKGVFKDHTVSWATECIDGGAKEIDYRFKAMPTHPTLRHFKKGISLVTQWTGTEYKNMEKVFLGVLTGASDLLFSEWFALS
;
A
#
# COMPACT_ATOMS: atom_id res chain seq x y z
N MET A 1 -31.37 41.77 23.71
CA MET A 1 -30.46 40.61 23.53
C MET A 1 -31.32 39.36 23.62
N PRO A 2 -31.23 38.41 22.67
CA PRO A 2 -32.05 37.20 22.72
C PRO A 2 -31.61 36.34 23.92
N ASN A 3 -32.56 36.03 24.79
CA ASN A 3 -32.36 35.11 25.90
C ASN A 3 -32.50 33.67 25.38
N HIS A 4 -31.53 32.81 25.66
CA HIS A 4 -31.52 31.41 25.20
C HIS A 4 -32.04 30.48 26.29
N GLN A 5 -33.17 29.81 26.07
CA GLN A 5 -33.80 28.96 27.06
C GLN A 5 -33.50 27.47 26.81
N CYS A 6 -33.11 26.74 27.85
CA CYS A 6 -32.98 25.29 27.79
C CYS A 6 -34.36 24.64 27.67
N GLN A 7 -34.62 23.93 26.56
CA GLN A 7 -35.91 23.27 26.32
C GLN A 7 -36.24 22.13 27.29
N PHE A 8 -35.24 21.61 28.05
CA PHE A 8 -35.42 20.48 28.96
C PHE A 8 -35.70 20.89 30.40
N CYS A 9 -35.07 21.97 30.88
CA CYS A 9 -35.28 22.46 32.26
C CYS A 9 -35.75 23.92 32.33
N LEU A 10 -36.03 24.54 31.19
CA LEU A 10 -36.56 25.89 31.03
C LEU A 10 -35.69 27.01 31.63
N GLN A 11 -34.44 26.72 31.95
CA GLN A 11 -33.48 27.71 32.45
C GLN A 11 -33.06 28.66 31.33
N THR A 12 -33.21 29.96 31.59
CA THR A 12 -32.86 31.03 30.66
C THR A 12 -31.40 31.45 30.86
N LEU A 13 -30.65 31.50 29.76
CA LEU A 13 -29.22 31.79 29.74
C LEU A 13 -28.94 32.98 28.81
N PRO A 14 -28.03 33.88 29.20
CA PRO A 14 -27.81 35.13 28.49
C PRO A 14 -27.04 34.97 27.16
N THR A 15 -26.39 33.82 26.93
CA THR A 15 -25.61 33.54 25.71
C THR A 15 -25.82 32.12 25.21
N LEU A 16 -25.64 31.92 23.90
CA LEU A 16 -25.70 30.59 23.26
C LEU A 16 -24.65 29.63 23.84
N GLN A 17 -23.43 30.13 24.09
CA GLN A 17 -22.36 29.37 24.72
C GLN A 17 -22.72 28.97 26.16
N GLY A 18 -23.44 29.84 26.89
CA GLY A 18 -24.02 29.51 28.19
C GLY A 18 -25.02 28.36 28.11
N LEU A 19 -25.88 28.34 27.08
CA LEU A 19 -26.81 27.25 26.83
C LEU A 19 -26.09 25.93 26.48
N GLN A 20 -25.06 25.98 25.64
CA GLN A 20 -24.27 24.80 25.28
C GLN A 20 -23.54 24.21 26.51
N SER A 21 -22.90 25.06 27.31
CA SER A 21 -22.25 24.66 28.58
C SER A 21 -23.27 24.07 29.56
N HIS A 22 -24.45 24.67 29.67
CA HIS A 22 -25.53 24.13 30.50
C HIS A 22 -26.00 22.74 30.03
N LEU A 23 -26.18 22.54 28.72
CA LEU A 23 -26.60 21.27 28.13
C LEU A 23 -25.53 20.17 28.27
N THR A 24 -24.27 20.52 28.43
CA THR A 24 -23.16 19.56 28.65
C THR A 24 -22.89 19.28 30.13
N GLN A 25 -23.11 20.25 31.02
CA GLN A 25 -22.79 20.11 32.45
C GLN A 25 -23.97 19.61 33.29
N LYS A 26 -25.22 19.96 32.95
CA LYS A 26 -26.40 19.52 33.72
C LYS A 26 -26.84 18.14 33.25
N GLN A 27 -26.51 17.12 34.05
CA GLN A 27 -26.74 15.69 33.73
C GLN A 27 -28.14 15.42 33.14
N SER A 28 -29.20 15.90 33.79
CA SER A 28 -30.58 15.66 33.33
C SER A 28 -30.90 16.27 31.97
N CYS A 29 -30.31 17.41 31.63
CA CYS A 29 -30.52 18.06 30.33
C CYS A 29 -29.64 17.44 29.25
N ARG A 30 -28.43 17.00 29.61
CA ARG A 30 -27.53 16.25 28.73
C ARG A 30 -28.14 14.92 28.30
N ASP A 31 -28.70 14.18 29.25
CA ASP A 31 -29.31 12.88 28.99
C ASP A 31 -30.58 13.02 28.16
N ALA A 32 -31.41 14.03 28.45
CA ALA A 32 -32.59 14.36 27.63
C ALA A 32 -32.22 14.78 26.20
N LEU A 33 -31.13 15.54 26.01
CA LEU A 33 -30.64 15.90 24.68
C LEU A 33 -30.14 14.68 23.90
N ARG A 34 -29.41 13.77 24.56
CA ARG A 34 -28.94 12.52 23.94
C ARG A 34 -30.10 11.63 23.49
N GLU A 35 -31.16 11.54 24.29
CA GLU A 35 -32.34 10.75 23.93
C GLU A 35 -33.13 11.39 22.77
N LEU A 36 -33.26 12.72 22.75
CA LEU A 36 -33.87 13.45 21.63
C LEU A 36 -33.11 13.22 20.31
N VAL A 37 -31.77 13.23 20.36
CA VAL A 37 -30.91 12.95 19.18
C VAL A 37 -31.08 11.50 18.72
N ARG A 38 -31.17 10.53 19.64
CA ARG A 38 -31.46 9.13 19.31
C ARG A 38 -32.82 8.94 18.65
N GLN A 39 -33.85 9.62 19.14
CA GLN A 39 -35.20 9.58 18.55
C GLN A 39 -35.23 10.22 17.15
N LYS A 40 -34.53 11.33 16.94
CA LYS A 40 -34.39 11.94 15.60
C LYS A 40 -33.67 11.02 14.61
N ARG A 41 -32.63 10.29 15.03
CA ARG A 41 -31.94 9.30 14.18
C ARG A 41 -32.85 8.11 13.79
N ARG A 42 -33.78 7.71 14.66
CA ARG A 42 -34.78 6.67 14.35
C ARG A 42 -35.89 7.14 13.41
N ILE A 43 -36.19 8.43 13.37
CA ILE A 43 -37.24 8.99 12.51
C ILE A 43 -36.67 9.34 11.11
N SER A 44 -35.37 9.62 11.00
CA SER A 44 -34.68 9.92 9.72
C SER A 44 -34.61 8.74 8.73
N THR A 45 -35.09 7.54 9.09
CA THR A 45 -35.28 6.40 8.17
C THR A 45 -36.67 6.42 7.49
N ALA A 46 -37.46 7.49 7.65
CA ALA A 46 -38.68 7.75 6.89
C ALA A 46 -38.73 9.23 6.45
N ASP A 47 -38.79 9.46 5.13
CA ASP A 47 -38.60 10.76 4.45
C ASP A 47 -39.45 11.95 4.96
N THR A 48 -38.82 13.11 5.24
CA THR A 48 -39.00 14.42 4.54
C THR A 48 -38.13 15.55 5.17
N ALA A 49 -37.83 16.59 4.38
CA ALA A 49 -36.78 17.62 4.52
C ALA A 49 -36.94 18.73 5.61
N LEU A 50 -35.78 19.37 5.94
CA LEU A 50 -35.47 20.70 6.56
C LEU A 50 -34.85 20.69 7.99
N PRO A 51 -34.05 21.73 8.38
CA PRO A 51 -32.73 22.14 7.92
C PRO A 51 -31.62 21.95 8.99
N ASP A 52 -30.35 21.96 8.53
CA ASP A 52 -29.13 21.71 9.31
C ASP A 52 -28.84 22.73 10.42
N ILE A 53 -28.38 22.22 11.57
CA ILE A 53 -27.70 23.01 12.61
C ILE A 53 -26.31 22.39 12.81
N ASN A 54 -25.29 23.13 12.38
CA ASN A 54 -23.88 22.77 12.45
C ASN A 54 -23.32 23.15 13.84
N ILE A 55 -22.65 22.21 14.53
CA ILE A 55 -21.90 22.49 15.77
C ILE A 55 -20.51 21.87 15.60
N GLU A 56 -19.54 22.73 15.27
CA GLU A 56 -18.11 22.40 15.26
C GLU A 56 -17.59 22.35 16.71
N GLU A 57 -16.96 21.24 17.12
CA GLU A 57 -16.25 21.12 18.40
C GLU A 57 -14.75 21.43 18.21
N ASN A 58 -14.31 22.58 18.73
CA ASN A 58 -12.90 22.90 18.98
C ASN A 58 -12.54 22.50 20.42
N PHE A 59 -11.48 21.71 20.60
CA PHE A 59 -10.90 21.44 21.92
C PHE A 59 -9.41 21.81 21.93
N GLU A 60 -9.09 22.94 22.58
CA GLU A 60 -7.75 23.29 23.05
C GLU A 60 -7.62 22.83 24.52
N LEU A 61 -6.51 22.17 24.87
CA LEU A 61 -6.18 21.80 26.25
C LEU A 61 -4.88 22.48 26.68
N HIS A 62 -5.01 23.33 27.70
CA HIS A 62 -3.95 24.12 28.32
C HIS A 62 -2.97 23.27 29.15
N THR A 63 -1.70 23.65 29.06
CA THR A 63 -0.53 23.17 29.81
C THR A 63 -0.47 23.71 31.25
N ASN A 64 0.17 22.98 32.17
CA ASN A 64 0.75 23.52 33.40
C ASN A 64 1.97 22.69 33.88
N PRO A 65 2.84 23.20 34.78
CA PRO A 65 4.26 23.38 34.49
C PRO A 65 5.24 22.46 35.25
N HIS A 66 6.47 22.43 34.74
CA HIS A 66 7.70 21.80 35.25
C HIS A 66 8.07 22.08 36.73
N PRO A 67 8.95 21.22 37.28
CA PRO A 67 10.10 21.68 38.07
C PRO A 67 11.47 21.26 37.49
N HIS A 68 12.50 21.96 37.96
CA HIS A 68 13.79 22.29 37.34
C HIS A 68 14.99 21.31 37.56
N LEU A 69 15.94 21.38 36.59
CA LEU A 69 17.46 21.37 36.63
C LEU A 69 18.23 20.19 37.29
N HIS A 70 19.30 19.59 36.73
CA HIS A 70 20.54 20.12 36.08
C HIS A 70 21.22 19.13 35.05
N PRO A 71 22.14 19.61 34.17
CA PRO A 71 22.94 18.84 33.18
C PRO A 71 24.40 18.58 33.66
N PRO A 72 25.42 18.11 32.88
CA PRO A 72 25.52 17.62 31.48
C PRO A 72 26.38 16.33 31.28
N ALA A 73 26.44 15.79 30.05
CA ALA A 73 27.70 15.39 29.39
C ALA A 73 27.49 15.03 27.90
N SER A 74 28.22 15.73 27.05
CA SER A 74 28.22 15.62 25.59
C SER A 74 28.84 14.32 25.08
N SER A 75 28.17 13.65 24.13
CA SER A 75 28.86 12.97 23.04
C SER A 75 28.04 13.10 21.78
N ALA A 76 28.66 13.66 20.74
CA ALA A 76 28.05 13.93 19.45
C ALA A 76 27.76 12.61 18.73
N SER A 77 26.52 12.11 18.78
CA SER A 77 26.04 11.15 17.81
C SER A 77 25.42 11.91 16.64
N LYS A 78 25.95 11.66 15.44
CA LYS A 78 25.40 12.14 14.17
C LYS A 78 23.88 11.91 14.14
N ASP A 79 23.12 12.98 13.94
CA ASP A 79 21.68 12.95 13.72
C ASP A 79 21.35 11.93 12.62
N ALA A 80 20.84 10.77 13.03
CA ALA A 80 20.18 9.85 12.14
C ALA A 80 18.81 10.45 11.84
N SER A 81 18.60 10.89 10.60
CA SER A 81 17.30 11.34 10.10
C SER A 81 16.19 10.38 10.54
N HIS A 82 15.34 10.84 11.47
CA HIS A 82 14.25 10.10 12.10
C HIS A 82 13.00 10.00 11.21
N ARG A 83 13.19 9.75 9.91
CA ARG A 83 12.09 9.46 8.99
C ARG A 83 11.81 7.96 8.98
N VAL A 84 10.53 7.62 8.91
CA VAL A 84 10.06 6.29 8.53
C VAL A 84 10.58 6.03 7.12
N ARG A 85 11.36 4.95 6.95
CA ARG A 85 11.85 4.51 5.64
C ARG A 85 11.35 3.09 5.43
N VAL A 86 10.63 2.85 4.34
CA VAL A 86 10.52 1.51 3.76
C VAL A 86 11.95 1.13 3.34
N GLU A 87 12.43 -0.05 3.73
CA GLU A 87 13.76 -0.49 3.29
C GLU A 87 13.78 -0.62 1.77
N GLU A 88 14.60 0.22 1.13
CA GLU A 88 14.77 0.22 -0.32
C GLU A 88 15.64 -0.98 -0.73
N VAL A 89 15.09 -1.83 -1.58
CA VAL A 89 15.77 -3.02 -2.09
C VAL A 89 15.79 -2.89 -3.62
N GLU A 90 16.80 -2.22 -4.17
CA GLU A 90 17.00 -2.08 -5.62
C GLU A 90 17.27 -3.45 -6.25
N ASP A 91 16.29 -4.02 -6.96
CA ASP A 91 16.48 -5.23 -7.78
C ASP A 91 17.26 -4.85 -9.05
N GLU A 92 18.50 -5.33 -9.17
CA GLU A 92 19.18 -5.34 -10.46
C GLU A 92 18.48 -6.34 -11.38
N GLU A 93 18.05 -5.87 -12.53
CA GLU A 93 17.43 -6.68 -13.58
C GLU A 93 18.39 -7.81 -13.96
N ALA A 94 17.92 -9.06 -13.84
CA ALA A 94 18.76 -10.23 -14.10
C ALA A 94 19.31 -10.14 -15.52
N GLY A 95 20.63 -9.90 -15.63
CA GLY A 95 21.37 -9.94 -16.87
C GLY A 95 21.38 -11.36 -17.44
N GLY A 96 20.28 -11.75 -18.06
CA GLY A 96 20.06 -13.08 -18.63
C GLY A 96 19.03 -13.11 -19.77
N LEU A 97 18.25 -12.04 -19.95
CA LEU A 97 17.34 -11.95 -21.09
C LEU A 97 18.09 -11.59 -22.38
N PRO A 98 17.73 -12.19 -23.52
CA PRO A 98 18.31 -11.81 -24.80
C PRO A 98 18.01 -10.34 -25.09
N LYS A 99 19.01 -9.61 -25.58
CA LYS A 99 18.89 -8.15 -25.88
C LYS A 99 17.73 -7.81 -26.84
N LYS A 100 17.26 -8.79 -27.61
CA LYS A 100 16.11 -8.70 -28.52
C LYS A 100 15.34 -10.03 -28.49
N PRO A 101 14.36 -10.20 -27.59
CA PRO A 101 13.50 -11.37 -27.61
C PRO A 101 12.60 -11.34 -28.85
N TRP A 102 12.19 -12.51 -29.33
CA TRP A 102 11.22 -12.66 -30.40
C TRP A 102 9.82 -12.49 -29.84
N VAL A 103 9.08 -11.49 -30.32
CA VAL A 103 7.71 -11.20 -29.89
C VAL A 103 6.73 -11.86 -30.86
N ARG A 104 5.74 -12.56 -30.33
CA ARG A 104 4.56 -13.03 -31.05
C ARG A 104 3.31 -12.47 -30.38
N ASP A 105 2.36 -12.04 -31.19
CA ASP A 105 1.06 -11.61 -30.70
C ASP A 105 0.34 -12.80 -30.04
N PHE A 106 -0.41 -12.50 -28.98
CA PHE A 106 -1.30 -13.49 -28.40
C PHE A 106 -2.43 -13.81 -29.41
N PRO A 107 -2.88 -15.07 -29.54
CA PRO A 107 -3.80 -15.50 -30.60
C PRO A 107 -5.23 -14.92 -30.53
N THR A 108 -5.50 -13.96 -29.64
CA THR A 108 -6.80 -13.30 -29.50
C THR A 108 -6.67 -11.79 -29.70
N GLU A 109 -7.69 -11.20 -30.33
CA GLU A 109 -7.81 -9.76 -30.41
C GLU A 109 -7.98 -9.18 -29.00
N ALA A 110 -7.08 -8.27 -28.63
CA ALA A 110 -6.99 -7.67 -27.31
C ALA A 110 -7.00 -6.14 -27.42
N ALA A 111 -7.53 -5.46 -26.41
CA ALA A 111 -7.57 -3.99 -26.32
C ALA A 111 -8.17 -3.25 -27.53
N SER A 112 -9.29 -3.75 -28.04
CA SER A 112 -10.06 -3.09 -29.10
C SER A 112 -10.32 -1.61 -28.78
N ILE A 113 -10.07 -0.77 -29.77
CA ILE A 113 -10.27 0.67 -29.70
C ILE A 113 -11.74 0.95 -30.00
N LEU A 114 -12.42 1.61 -29.06
CA LEU A 114 -13.83 1.98 -29.22
C LEU A 114 -13.99 3.35 -29.87
N ASP A 115 -13.12 4.29 -29.51
CA ASP A 115 -13.19 5.70 -29.90
C ASP A 115 -11.82 6.38 -29.66
N HIS A 116 -11.66 7.62 -30.11
CA HIS A 116 -10.53 8.47 -29.79
C HIS A 116 -10.99 9.73 -29.05
N ARG A 117 -10.44 9.98 -27.87
CA ARG A 117 -10.80 11.13 -27.03
C ARG A 117 -9.58 11.74 -26.36
N ARG A 118 -9.69 13.02 -26.02
CA ARG A 118 -8.68 13.74 -25.23
C ARG A 118 -8.68 13.23 -23.79
N THR A 119 -7.49 13.01 -23.24
CA THR A 119 -7.31 12.63 -21.83
C THR A 119 -7.67 13.79 -20.90
N SER A 120 -7.90 13.48 -19.62
CA SER A 120 -8.08 14.51 -18.59
C SER A 120 -6.84 15.43 -18.49
N PHE A 121 -5.64 14.87 -18.66
CA PHE A 121 -4.37 15.62 -18.66
C PHE A 121 -4.27 16.59 -19.82
N GLU A 122 -4.67 16.19 -21.03
CA GLU A 122 -4.74 17.07 -22.19
C GLU A 122 -5.78 18.17 -22.00
N THR A 123 -6.95 17.82 -21.45
CA THR A 123 -8.02 18.78 -21.14
C THR A 123 -7.54 19.83 -20.13
N ILE A 124 -6.84 19.42 -19.07
CA ILE A 124 -6.26 20.33 -18.08
C ILE A 124 -5.21 21.24 -18.72
N ARG A 125 -4.36 20.70 -19.62
CA ARG A 125 -3.35 21.50 -20.33
C ARG A 125 -4.01 22.57 -21.19
N GLU A 126 -5.02 22.20 -21.99
CA GLU A 126 -5.75 23.15 -22.83
C GLU A 126 -6.44 24.24 -22.01
N GLN A 127 -7.09 23.88 -20.90
CA GLN A 127 -7.70 24.87 -20.00
C GLN A 127 -6.67 25.86 -19.44
N LYS A 128 -5.46 25.39 -19.12
CA LYS A 128 -4.36 26.26 -18.69
C LYS A 128 -3.86 27.16 -19.82
N ASP A 129 -3.70 26.60 -21.02
CA ASP A 129 -3.27 27.36 -22.20
C ASP A 129 -4.31 28.45 -22.56
N GLU A 130 -5.60 28.12 -22.51
CA GLU A 130 -6.72 29.06 -22.72
C GLU A 130 -6.80 30.15 -21.65
N ALA A 131 -6.48 29.83 -20.39
CA ALA A 131 -6.37 30.79 -19.30
C ALA A 131 -5.13 31.69 -19.41
N GLY A 132 -4.19 31.38 -20.30
CA GLY A 132 -2.90 32.05 -20.40
C GLY A 132 -1.97 31.75 -19.21
N ASP A 133 -2.22 30.63 -18.51
CA ASP A 133 -1.42 30.21 -17.37
C ASP A 133 -0.01 29.81 -17.79
N THR A 134 0.98 30.15 -16.97
CA THR A 134 2.33 29.63 -17.17
C THR A 134 2.39 28.15 -16.78
N SER A 135 3.41 27.43 -17.26
CA SER A 135 3.65 26.03 -16.84
C SER A 135 3.86 25.86 -15.33
N TRP A 136 4.10 26.96 -14.59
CA TRP A 136 4.32 26.98 -13.14
C TRP A 136 3.08 27.44 -12.37
N ALA A 137 1.98 27.80 -13.03
CA ALA A 137 0.75 28.20 -12.36
C ALA A 137 0.28 27.11 -11.36
N PRO A 138 -0.13 27.50 -10.14
CA PRO A 138 -0.49 28.85 -9.70
C PRO A 138 0.69 29.69 -9.17
N PHE A 139 1.93 29.23 -9.31
CA PHE A 139 3.12 29.99 -8.94
C PHE A 139 3.52 30.96 -10.05
N THR A 140 4.16 32.05 -9.67
CA THR A 140 4.53 33.15 -10.57
C THR A 140 5.71 32.78 -11.46
N CYS A 141 6.59 31.89 -11.01
CA CYS A 141 7.77 31.45 -11.75
C CYS A 141 8.26 30.08 -11.28
N LYS A 142 9.26 29.55 -12.01
CA LYS A 142 9.94 28.29 -11.70
C LYS A 142 10.57 28.29 -10.31
N GLU A 143 11.28 29.37 -9.93
CA GLU A 143 11.99 29.46 -8.64
C GLU A 143 11.01 29.37 -7.45
N GLU A 144 9.85 30.03 -7.58
CA GLU A 144 8.81 29.96 -6.56
C GLU A 144 8.19 28.55 -6.46
N TRP A 145 7.96 27.88 -7.60
CA TRP A 145 7.51 26.49 -7.62
C TRP A 145 8.54 25.53 -7.01
N GLU A 146 9.83 25.70 -7.29
CA GLU A 146 10.90 24.88 -6.73
C GLU A 146 10.98 25.02 -5.20
N LEU A 147 10.83 26.24 -4.69
CA LEU A 147 10.74 26.49 -3.26
C LEU A 147 9.49 25.83 -2.65
N ALA A 148 8.33 25.97 -3.29
CA ALA A 148 7.10 25.34 -2.84
C ALA A 148 7.22 23.80 -2.78
N LYS A 149 7.80 23.19 -3.82
CA LYS A 149 8.11 21.76 -3.87
C LYS A 149 9.06 21.35 -2.74
N TRP A 150 10.10 22.14 -2.49
CA TRP A 150 11.04 21.87 -1.39
C TRP A 150 10.36 21.97 -0.02
N LEU A 151 9.58 23.02 0.23
CA LEU A 151 8.82 23.18 1.48
C LEU A 151 7.89 21.99 1.75
N MET A 152 7.22 21.49 0.71
CA MET A 152 6.31 20.34 0.83
C MET A 152 7.05 19.00 1.01
N SER A 153 8.17 18.79 0.32
CA SER A 153 8.89 17.50 0.32
C SER A 153 9.90 17.32 1.46
N THR A 154 10.29 18.40 2.12
CA THR A 154 11.24 18.37 3.24
C THR A 154 10.63 17.92 4.56
N GLY A 155 9.30 17.77 4.64
CA GLY A 155 8.63 17.28 5.85
C GLY A 155 8.74 18.26 7.02
N LEU A 156 8.92 19.56 6.73
CA LEU A 156 8.80 20.61 7.73
C LEU A 156 7.41 20.61 8.34
N SER A 157 7.30 20.94 9.64
CA SER A 157 6.00 21.13 10.26
C SER A 157 5.32 22.36 9.67
N GLN A 158 3.98 22.40 9.68
CA GLN A 158 3.24 23.57 9.19
C GLN A 158 3.64 24.88 9.89
N ASN A 159 4.06 24.80 11.15
CA ASN A 159 4.55 25.96 11.90
C ASN A 159 5.95 26.38 11.44
N ALA A 160 6.85 25.42 11.16
CA ALA A 160 8.17 25.76 10.60
C ALA A 160 8.04 26.40 9.20
N VAL A 161 7.03 26.00 8.41
CA VAL A 161 6.70 26.66 7.14
C VAL A 161 6.20 28.08 7.39
N GLU A 162 5.31 28.31 8.36
CA GLU A 162 4.88 29.66 8.75
C GLU A 162 6.05 30.55 9.17
N ASP A 163 6.94 30.02 10.03
CA ASP A 163 8.12 30.75 10.51
C ASP A 163 9.03 31.14 9.34
N TYR A 164 9.30 30.20 8.42
CA TYR A 164 10.08 30.48 7.21
C TYR A 164 9.46 31.56 6.32
N LEU A 165 8.14 31.49 6.11
CA LEU A 165 7.42 32.44 5.27
C LEU A 165 7.38 33.82 5.90
N THR A 166 7.37 33.94 7.23
CA THR A 166 7.33 35.21 7.96
C THR A 166 8.70 35.85 8.19
N LEU A 167 9.81 35.17 7.87
CA LEU A 167 11.15 35.74 7.97
C LEU A 167 11.26 37.05 7.17
N PRO A 168 11.90 38.11 7.73
CA PRO A 168 12.06 39.38 7.03
C PRO A 168 12.76 39.25 5.67
N ILE A 169 13.67 38.28 5.52
CA ILE A 169 14.34 38.02 4.24
C ILE A 169 13.35 37.50 3.19
N THR A 170 12.47 36.58 3.57
CA THR A 170 11.45 35.99 2.69
C THR A 170 10.40 37.02 2.30
N GLN A 171 9.90 37.79 3.27
CA GLN A 171 8.90 38.83 3.06
C GLN A 171 9.43 40.00 2.24
N ASN A 172 10.62 40.51 2.56
CA ASN A 172 11.11 41.76 1.98
C ASN A 172 11.91 41.56 0.70
N ARG A 173 12.64 40.44 0.57
CA ARG A 173 13.53 40.19 -0.59
C ARG A 173 12.92 39.20 -1.56
N THR A 174 12.53 38.02 -1.09
CA THR A 174 12.02 36.94 -1.97
C THR A 174 10.64 37.29 -2.54
N LYS A 175 9.79 37.97 -1.75
CA LYS A 175 8.47 38.47 -2.19
C LYS A 175 7.61 37.40 -2.88
N LEU A 176 7.46 36.26 -2.19
CA LEU A 176 6.62 35.16 -2.65
C LEU A 176 5.16 35.62 -2.79
N SER A 177 4.45 35.02 -3.74
CA SER A 177 3.02 35.20 -3.94
C SER A 177 2.17 34.57 -2.82
N PHE A 178 2.79 33.84 -1.90
CA PHE A 178 2.21 33.34 -0.65
C PHE A 178 3.05 33.80 0.54
N HIS A 179 2.42 34.52 1.46
CA HIS A 179 3.11 35.18 2.58
C HIS A 179 2.88 34.49 3.94
N ASN A 180 2.04 33.46 3.97
CA ASN A 180 1.75 32.64 5.15
C ASN A 180 1.36 31.23 4.71
N LYS A 181 1.29 30.30 5.67
CA LYS A 181 0.93 28.90 5.42
C LYS A 181 -0.42 28.75 4.74
N ARG A 182 -1.40 29.60 5.07
CA ARG A 182 -2.74 29.53 4.47
C ARG A 182 -2.69 29.82 2.97
N ALA A 183 -2.06 30.92 2.57
CA ALA A 183 -1.88 31.28 1.16
C ALA A 183 -1.04 30.24 0.41
N PHE A 184 -0.04 29.67 1.09
CA PHE A 184 0.78 28.59 0.55
C PHE A 184 -0.07 27.35 0.26
N PHE A 185 -0.82 26.83 1.24
CA PHE A 185 -1.68 25.66 1.05
C PHE A 185 -2.81 25.91 0.06
N GLN A 186 -3.37 27.13 -0.01
CA GLN A 186 -4.34 27.50 -1.07
C GLN A 186 -3.76 27.36 -2.47
N LYS A 187 -2.48 27.70 -2.68
CA LYS A 187 -1.80 27.47 -3.97
C LYS A 187 -1.54 25.99 -4.23
N ILE A 188 -1.19 25.23 -3.20
CA ILE A 188 -1.03 23.78 -3.33
C ILE A 188 -2.36 23.11 -3.71
N ASP A 189 -3.46 23.50 -3.06
CA ASP A 189 -4.79 22.94 -3.29
C ASP A 189 -5.37 23.31 -4.68
N ALA A 190 -4.87 24.40 -5.28
CA ALA A 190 -5.21 24.84 -6.63
C ALA A 190 -4.46 24.08 -7.75
N LEU A 191 -3.44 23.27 -7.41
CA LEU A 191 -2.79 22.40 -8.39
C LEU A 191 -3.79 21.34 -8.90
N PRO A 192 -3.63 20.85 -10.15
CA PRO A 192 -4.42 19.72 -10.63
C PRO A 192 -4.29 18.53 -9.67
N ARG A 193 -5.43 17.95 -9.28
CA ARG A 193 -5.50 16.81 -8.37
C ARG A 193 -5.99 15.59 -9.12
N GLY A 194 -5.53 14.42 -8.69
CA GLY A 194 -6.11 13.13 -9.08
C GLY A 194 -7.48 12.90 -8.41
N PRO A 195 -7.94 11.64 -8.35
CA PRO A 195 -9.18 11.26 -7.71
C PRO A 195 -9.32 11.82 -6.29
N SER A 196 -10.53 12.26 -5.98
CA SER A 196 -10.87 12.87 -4.70
C SER A 196 -10.77 11.87 -3.55
N TRP A 197 -10.30 12.35 -2.41
CA TRP A 197 -10.35 11.62 -1.15
C TRP A 197 -11.75 11.73 -0.53
N THR A 198 -12.26 10.62 -0.01
CA THR A 198 -13.40 10.58 0.90
C THR A 198 -12.95 10.09 2.28
N CYS A 199 -13.61 10.58 3.32
CA CYS A 199 -13.44 10.11 4.69
C CYS A 199 -14.80 9.62 5.18
N GLU A 200 -14.86 8.36 5.58
CA GLU A 200 -16.06 7.74 6.11
C GLU A 200 -15.76 7.20 7.52
N PRO A 201 -16.59 7.52 8.53
CA PRO A 201 -16.49 6.86 9.83
C PRO A 201 -16.88 5.39 9.67
N PHE A 202 -16.11 4.51 10.29
CA PHE A 202 -16.31 3.08 10.22
C PHE A 202 -16.27 2.46 11.62
N GLU A 203 -17.29 1.68 11.98
CA GLU A 203 -17.36 0.99 13.27
C GLU A 203 -16.71 -0.40 13.19
N VAL A 204 -15.55 -0.55 13.82
CA VAL A 204 -14.86 -1.83 14.00
C VAL A 204 -15.36 -2.50 15.28
N THR A 205 -15.96 -3.67 15.15
CA THR A 205 -16.25 -4.54 16.31
C THR A 205 -14.99 -5.33 16.68
N GLY A 206 -14.48 -5.13 17.89
CA GLY A 206 -13.29 -5.82 18.41
C GLY A 206 -13.59 -7.24 18.93
N ASP A 207 -12.63 -7.84 19.61
CA ASP A 207 -12.73 -9.15 20.27
C ASP A 207 -12.97 -9.05 21.79
N LEU A 208 -12.81 -7.85 22.35
CA LEU A 208 -13.04 -7.58 23.77
C LEU A 208 -14.52 -7.36 24.05
N THR A 209 -15.06 -8.02 25.07
CA THR A 209 -16.39 -7.74 25.60
C THR A 209 -16.33 -6.79 26.78
N ASP A 210 -17.36 -5.96 26.96
CA ASP A 210 -17.58 -5.20 28.18
C ASP A 210 -18.14 -6.10 29.31
N ASP A 211 -18.33 -5.52 30.49
CA ASP A 211 -18.84 -6.23 31.68
C ASP A 211 -20.28 -6.76 31.49
N LYS A 212 -20.95 -6.41 30.39
CA LYS A 212 -22.30 -6.85 30.02
C LYS A 212 -22.28 -7.89 28.89
N GLY A 213 -21.10 -8.34 28.47
CA GLY A 213 -20.94 -9.30 27.38
C GLY A 213 -21.18 -8.69 25.98
N GLN A 214 -21.27 -7.37 25.86
CA GLN A 214 -21.32 -6.70 24.55
C GLN A 214 -19.92 -6.48 24.02
N THR A 215 -19.73 -6.83 22.75
CA THR A 215 -18.46 -6.61 22.07
C THR A 215 -18.17 -5.11 21.95
N ARG A 216 -16.95 -4.72 22.30
CA ARG A 216 -16.51 -3.32 22.19
C ARG A 216 -16.41 -2.92 20.73
N VAL A 217 -16.84 -1.70 20.44
CA VAL A 217 -16.78 -1.09 19.11
C VAL A 217 -15.83 0.11 19.17
N GLU A 218 -14.96 0.21 18.16
CA GLU A 218 -14.08 1.34 17.93
C GLU A 218 -14.51 2.03 16.63
N GLU A 219 -14.69 3.35 16.67
CA GLU A 219 -14.92 4.14 15.46
C GLU A 219 -13.56 4.55 14.88
N VAL A 220 -13.30 4.15 13.63
CA VAL A 220 -12.09 4.48 12.89
C VAL A 220 -12.43 5.32 11.66
N GLU A 221 -11.56 6.27 11.32
CA GLU A 221 -11.68 7.04 10.09
C GLU A 221 -11.05 6.29 8.92
N LEU A 222 -11.86 6.03 7.88
CA LEU A 222 -11.42 5.42 6.64
C LEU A 222 -11.23 6.50 5.57
N TRP A 223 -9.97 6.84 5.27
CA TRP A 223 -9.64 7.74 4.17
C TRP A 223 -9.39 6.91 2.91
N LYS A 224 -10.22 7.08 1.88
CA LYS A 224 -10.15 6.29 0.65
C LYS A 224 -10.35 7.12 -0.61
N ARG A 225 -10.00 6.52 -1.75
CA ARG A 225 -10.32 6.97 -3.10
C ARG A 225 -11.08 5.87 -3.82
N ASP A 226 -11.84 6.27 -4.83
CA ASP A 226 -12.47 5.30 -5.74
C ASP A 226 -11.38 4.54 -6.52
N PRO A 227 -11.31 3.20 -6.41
CA PRO A 227 -10.28 2.41 -7.07
C PRO A 227 -10.37 2.45 -8.59
N VAL A 228 -11.58 2.56 -9.16
CA VAL A 228 -11.80 2.67 -10.61
C VAL A 228 -11.32 4.03 -11.11
N GLU A 229 -11.54 5.11 -10.36
CA GLU A 229 -10.97 6.43 -10.69
C GLU A 229 -9.44 6.44 -10.61
N CYS A 230 -8.85 5.76 -9.61
CA CYS A 230 -7.40 5.60 -9.53
C CYS A 230 -6.83 4.84 -10.74
N VAL A 231 -7.49 3.77 -11.19
CA VAL A 231 -7.11 3.06 -12.42
C VAL A 231 -7.24 3.98 -13.63
N ARG A 232 -8.33 4.76 -13.73
CA ARG A 232 -8.54 5.71 -14.83
C ARG A 232 -7.43 6.76 -14.91
N GLU A 233 -7.02 7.32 -13.77
CA GLU A 233 -5.91 8.27 -13.71
C GLU A 233 -4.61 7.63 -14.22
N LEU A 234 -4.25 6.44 -13.71
CA LEU A 234 -3.03 5.73 -14.13
C LEU A 234 -3.04 5.41 -15.64
N MET A 235 -4.20 4.99 -16.17
CA MET A 235 -4.33 4.65 -17.59
C MET A 235 -4.18 5.84 -18.54
N GLY A 236 -4.62 7.02 -18.11
CA GLY A 236 -4.56 8.26 -18.89
C GLY A 236 -3.30 9.10 -18.67
N ASN A 237 -2.43 8.71 -17.73
CA ASN A 237 -1.32 9.56 -17.30
C ASN A 237 -0.18 9.61 -18.34
N PRO A 238 0.18 10.81 -18.85
CA PRO A 238 1.20 10.99 -19.88
C PRO A 238 2.59 10.52 -19.48
N VAL A 239 2.89 10.41 -18.18
CA VAL A 239 4.17 9.87 -17.68
C VAL A 239 4.38 8.42 -18.13
N PHE A 240 3.30 7.67 -18.39
CA PHE A 240 3.38 6.27 -18.78
C PHE A 240 3.24 6.01 -20.29
N LYS A 241 3.23 7.04 -21.14
CA LYS A 241 2.92 6.92 -22.57
C LYS A 241 3.66 5.78 -23.28
N ASP A 242 4.95 5.64 -23.02
CA ASP A 242 5.80 4.62 -23.65
C ASP A 242 5.99 3.36 -22.78
N LEU A 243 5.39 3.36 -21.58
CA LEU A 243 5.58 2.36 -20.52
C LEU A 243 4.34 1.48 -20.28
N VAL A 244 3.22 1.82 -20.91
CA VAL A 244 1.98 1.03 -20.86
C VAL A 244 1.97 -0.01 -21.98
N ARG A 245 1.51 -1.22 -21.65
CA ARG A 245 1.10 -2.23 -22.63
C ARG A 245 -0.38 -2.51 -22.56
N TYR A 246 -0.96 -2.67 -23.75
CA TYR A 246 -2.38 -2.86 -23.93
C TYR A 246 -2.79 -4.28 -24.31
N ALA A 247 -1.86 -5.19 -24.59
CA ALA A 247 -2.23 -6.53 -25.01
C ALA A 247 -1.24 -7.53 -24.42
N PRO A 248 -1.67 -8.77 -24.16
CA PRO A 248 -0.74 -9.84 -23.86
C PRO A 248 0.15 -10.14 -25.06
N GLU A 249 1.39 -10.51 -24.78
CA GLU A 249 2.43 -10.80 -25.76
C GLU A 249 3.17 -12.09 -25.39
N ARG A 250 3.71 -12.78 -26.39
CA ARG A 250 4.61 -13.92 -26.18
C ARG A 250 6.03 -13.61 -26.62
N LEU A 251 6.92 -13.48 -25.64
CA LEU A 251 8.37 -13.43 -25.79
C LEU A 251 9.00 -14.82 -25.87
N TYR A 252 9.96 -14.98 -26.77
CA TYR A 252 10.76 -16.18 -26.94
C TYR A 252 12.25 -15.84 -27.09
N SER A 253 13.13 -16.73 -26.66
CA SER A 253 14.58 -16.56 -26.85
C SER A 253 14.99 -16.85 -28.30
N ASP A 254 14.20 -17.64 -29.02
CA ASP A 254 14.44 -18.11 -30.36
C ASP A 254 13.29 -17.78 -31.33
N SER A 255 13.59 -17.71 -32.63
CA SER A 255 12.60 -17.38 -33.68
C SER A 255 11.55 -18.47 -33.89
N GLU A 256 11.87 -19.73 -33.58
CA GLU A 256 10.95 -20.85 -33.74
C GLU A 256 9.90 -20.89 -32.62
N GLY A 257 10.15 -20.16 -31.53
CA GLY A 257 9.24 -20.01 -30.40
C GLY A 257 9.23 -21.24 -29.50
N ARG A 258 10.38 -21.88 -29.32
CA ARG A 258 10.53 -23.10 -28.51
C ARG A 258 10.75 -22.78 -27.04
N GLU A 259 11.52 -21.75 -26.74
CA GLU A 259 11.86 -21.35 -25.38
C GLU A 259 11.15 -20.05 -24.99
N ARG A 260 10.15 -20.16 -24.12
CA ARG A 260 9.30 -19.07 -23.66
C ARG A 260 10.01 -18.22 -22.61
N ILE A 261 9.90 -16.90 -22.76
CA ILE A 261 10.38 -15.92 -21.78
C ILE A 261 9.19 -15.31 -21.02
N TYR A 262 9.27 -15.33 -19.69
CA TYR A 262 8.34 -14.65 -18.79
C TYR A 262 9.09 -13.53 -18.08
N ASP A 263 8.68 -12.29 -18.28
CA ASP A 263 9.41 -11.12 -17.78
C ASP A 263 8.48 -10.07 -17.16
N GLU A 264 7.41 -9.75 -17.87
CA GLU A 264 6.39 -8.78 -17.49
C GLU A 264 5.01 -9.42 -17.42
N MET A 265 4.05 -8.74 -16.79
CA MET A 265 2.70 -9.30 -16.67
C MET A 265 2.03 -9.59 -18.01
N TRP A 266 2.17 -8.69 -18.98
CA TRP A 266 1.63 -8.90 -20.32
C TRP A 266 2.31 -10.07 -21.04
N THR A 267 3.45 -10.53 -20.53
CA THR A 267 4.13 -11.75 -21.01
C THR A 267 3.77 -13.00 -20.21
N ALA A 268 2.94 -12.89 -19.18
CA ALA A 268 2.46 -14.05 -18.44
C ALA A 268 1.25 -14.69 -19.16
N ASP A 269 1.18 -16.02 -19.16
CA ASP A 269 0.03 -16.72 -19.73
C ASP A 269 -1.28 -16.37 -18.99
N TRP A 270 -1.17 -16.06 -17.69
CA TRP A 270 -2.30 -15.62 -16.86
C TRP A 270 -3.09 -14.46 -17.48
N TRP A 271 -2.43 -13.45 -18.05
CA TRP A 271 -3.14 -12.31 -18.64
C TRP A 271 -4.00 -12.77 -19.82
N GLY A 272 -3.39 -13.53 -20.74
CA GLY A 272 -4.08 -14.05 -21.92
C GLY A 272 -5.26 -14.97 -21.58
N TYR A 273 -5.11 -15.84 -20.57
CA TYR A 273 -6.22 -16.70 -20.11
C TYR A 273 -7.34 -15.91 -19.46
N THR A 274 -7.00 -14.88 -18.68
CA THR A 274 -8.01 -14.06 -18.04
C THR A 274 -8.80 -13.28 -19.11
N GLU A 275 -8.15 -12.80 -20.18
CA GLU A 275 -8.81 -12.03 -21.25
C GLU A 275 -9.89 -12.82 -21.99
N LEU A 276 -9.63 -14.12 -22.20
CA LEU A 276 -10.63 -15.06 -22.70
C LEU A 276 -11.83 -15.19 -21.76
N SER A 277 -11.59 -15.26 -20.45
CA SER A 277 -12.65 -15.46 -19.44
C SER A 277 -13.59 -14.26 -19.28
N CYS A 278 -13.16 -13.06 -19.69
CA CYS A 278 -13.95 -11.83 -19.66
C CYS A 278 -14.63 -11.51 -21.01
N GLY A 279 -14.81 -12.52 -21.88
CA GLY A 279 -15.58 -12.38 -23.13
C GLY A 279 -14.92 -11.49 -24.19
N GLY A 280 -13.58 -11.45 -24.22
CA GLY A 280 -12.83 -10.55 -25.12
C GLY A 280 -12.83 -9.09 -24.68
N CYS A 281 -13.42 -8.77 -23.52
CA CYS A 281 -13.30 -7.46 -22.90
C CYS A 281 -11.94 -7.34 -22.21
N TYR A 282 -11.21 -6.30 -22.58
CA TYR A 282 -9.82 -6.06 -22.22
C TYR A 282 -9.59 -5.96 -20.70
N ASN A 283 -8.75 -6.87 -20.18
CA ASN A 283 -8.44 -6.96 -18.75
C ASN A 283 -7.39 -5.97 -18.30
N ARG A 284 -7.61 -5.38 -17.12
CA ARG A 284 -6.59 -4.58 -16.44
C ARG A 284 -6.35 -5.13 -15.05
N ALA A 285 -5.22 -5.81 -14.96
CA ALA A 285 -4.65 -6.32 -13.73
C ALA A 285 -4.37 -5.15 -12.78
N CYS A 286 -5.16 -5.00 -11.73
CA CYS A 286 -4.86 -4.09 -10.65
C CYS A 286 -3.98 -4.82 -9.64
N HIS A 287 -2.84 -4.21 -9.33
CA HIS A 287 -1.94 -4.58 -8.26
C HIS A 287 -2.32 -3.84 -7.01
N PHE A 288 -2.48 -4.58 -5.92
CA PHE A 288 -2.63 -3.97 -4.62
C PHE A 288 -1.41 -4.30 -3.79
N VAL A 289 -0.80 -3.25 -3.26
CA VAL A 289 0.29 -3.36 -2.31
C VAL A 289 -0.25 -2.90 -0.97
N PHE A 290 -0.18 -3.82 -0.01
CA PHE A 290 -0.55 -3.58 1.36
C PHE A 290 0.70 -3.75 2.20
N ASP A 291 1.12 -2.68 2.88
CA ASP A 291 2.21 -2.79 3.83
C ASP A 291 1.93 -1.94 5.06
N LYS A 292 2.24 -2.51 6.22
CA LYS A 292 2.06 -1.87 7.52
C LYS A 292 3.06 -0.74 7.68
N THR A 293 2.58 0.50 7.73
CA THR A 293 3.48 1.65 7.92
C THR A 293 3.38 2.21 9.34
N GLN A 294 4.50 2.21 10.07
CA GLN A 294 4.58 2.89 11.38
C GLN A 294 4.56 4.41 11.18
N LEU A 295 3.62 5.14 11.79
CA LEU A 295 3.51 6.60 11.61
C LEU A 295 4.38 7.41 12.59
N SER A 296 4.65 6.92 13.81
CA SER A 296 5.59 7.55 14.75
C SER A 296 6.15 6.56 15.77
N ARG A 297 7.39 6.78 16.24
CA ARG A 297 8.07 5.98 17.27
C ARG A 297 8.12 6.61 18.66
N PHE A 298 7.66 7.85 18.83
CA PHE A 298 7.98 8.64 20.04
C PHE A 298 6.78 9.12 20.86
N SER A 299 5.54 8.96 20.40
CA SER A 299 4.38 9.37 21.19
C SER A 299 3.08 8.74 20.66
N GLY A 300 2.88 7.47 21.01
CA GLY A 300 1.56 6.83 21.00
C GLY A 300 1.33 5.68 20.03
N ASP A 301 2.35 4.91 19.66
CA ASP A 301 2.24 3.63 18.90
C ASP A 301 1.20 3.64 17.77
N LYS A 302 1.08 4.76 17.04
CA LYS A 302 0.06 4.91 16.00
C LYS A 302 0.56 4.23 14.73
N GLN A 303 -0.12 3.15 14.36
CA GLN A 303 0.11 2.42 13.12
C GLN A 303 -0.95 2.87 12.09
N ALA A 304 -0.55 2.94 10.84
CA ALA A 304 -1.48 3.07 9.72
C ALA A 304 -1.20 2.01 8.68
N TRP A 305 -2.27 1.65 7.99
CA TRP A 305 -2.27 0.68 6.92
C TRP A 305 -2.57 1.42 5.63
N PRO A 306 -1.55 1.96 4.95
CA PRO A 306 -1.74 2.50 3.61
C PRO A 306 -2.04 1.36 2.65
N VAL A 307 -2.96 1.63 1.74
CA VAL A 307 -3.31 0.76 0.63
C VAL A 307 -2.87 1.46 -0.65
N TYR A 308 -2.00 0.81 -1.40
CA TYR A 308 -1.52 1.33 -2.69
C TYR A 308 -2.08 0.49 -3.83
N LEU A 309 -2.44 1.17 -4.92
CA LEU A 309 -2.90 0.56 -6.16
C LEU A 309 -1.94 0.91 -7.29
N SER A 310 -1.60 -0.09 -8.10
CA SER A 310 -0.91 0.08 -9.39
C SER A 310 -1.63 -0.76 -10.45
N ILE A 311 -1.28 -0.55 -11.72
CA ILE A 311 -1.78 -1.38 -12.83
C ILE A 311 -0.65 -2.22 -13.41
N GLY A 312 -0.95 -3.48 -13.74
CA GLY A 312 -0.03 -4.45 -14.35
C GLY A 312 0.44 -4.10 -15.76
N ASN A 313 -0.24 -3.13 -16.37
CA ASN A 313 0.06 -2.59 -17.69
C ASN A 313 1.34 -1.77 -17.74
N VAL A 314 1.81 -1.28 -16.59
CA VAL A 314 3.04 -0.51 -16.49
C VAL A 314 4.19 -1.47 -16.17
N ALA A 315 5.32 -1.28 -16.86
CA ALA A 315 6.54 -2.08 -16.65
C ALA A 315 6.93 -2.22 -15.18
N LYS A 316 7.42 -3.40 -14.77
CA LYS A 316 7.78 -3.67 -13.38
C LYS A 316 8.87 -2.74 -12.86
N SER A 317 9.86 -2.39 -13.70
CA SER A 317 10.96 -1.48 -13.36
C SER A 317 10.44 -0.09 -12.99
N THR A 318 9.44 0.39 -13.73
CA THR A 318 8.68 1.61 -13.45
C THR A 318 7.91 1.48 -12.13
N ARG A 319 7.03 0.47 -11.99
CA ARG A 319 6.22 0.26 -10.77
C ARG A 319 7.00 0.16 -9.46
N ARG A 320 8.27 -0.24 -9.53
CA ARG A 320 9.17 -0.43 -8.39
C ARG A 320 9.91 0.84 -7.96
N GLN A 321 9.83 1.94 -8.71
CA GLN A 321 10.53 3.17 -8.37
C GLN A 321 9.84 3.90 -7.20
N PRO A 322 10.51 4.10 -6.05
CA PRO A 322 9.91 4.77 -4.88
C PRO A 322 9.64 6.26 -5.10
N ALA A 323 10.52 6.93 -5.86
CA ALA A 323 10.54 8.38 -6.04
C ALA A 323 9.53 8.91 -7.07
N SER A 324 8.87 8.03 -7.83
CA SER A 324 8.09 8.41 -9.00
C SER A 324 6.57 8.49 -8.74
N MET A 325 6.06 8.17 -7.53
CA MET A 325 4.61 8.17 -7.24
C MET A 325 3.81 7.42 -8.33
N GLN A 326 4.33 6.31 -8.84
CA GLN A 326 3.68 5.54 -9.92
C GLN A 326 2.66 4.52 -9.40
N GLN A 327 2.35 4.61 -8.11
CA GLN A 327 1.26 3.92 -7.44
C GLN A 327 0.27 4.99 -6.95
N SER A 328 -1.00 4.82 -7.27
CA SER A 328 -2.05 5.65 -6.70
C SER A 328 -2.27 5.19 -5.26
N SER A 329 -2.06 6.07 -4.29
CA SER A 329 -2.51 5.80 -2.93
C SER A 329 -4.03 5.69 -2.97
N LEU A 330 -4.54 4.51 -2.65
CA LEU A 330 -5.96 4.18 -2.66
C LEU A 330 -6.63 4.58 -1.36
N GLY A 331 -5.85 4.59 -0.27
CA GLY A 331 -6.41 4.68 1.04
C GLY A 331 -5.39 4.63 2.16
N THR A 332 -5.78 5.11 3.33
CA THR A 332 -5.12 4.80 4.60
C THR A 332 -6.17 4.78 5.69
N TYR A 333 -5.97 3.92 6.69
CA TYR A 333 -6.70 4.03 7.94
C TYR A 333 -5.76 3.86 9.12
N ARG A 334 -6.20 4.35 10.28
CA ARG A 334 -5.43 4.32 11.52
C ARG A 334 -6.08 3.30 12.45
N SER A 335 -5.40 2.18 12.65
CA SER A 335 -5.77 1.18 13.66
C SER A 335 -4.51 0.40 14.06
N PRO A 336 -4.40 -0.03 15.32
CA PRO A 336 -3.31 -0.91 15.75
C PRO A 336 -3.33 -2.28 15.05
N ASN A 337 -4.47 -2.72 14.52
CA ASN A 337 -4.61 -4.03 13.88
C ASN A 337 -5.16 -3.90 12.45
N LEU A 338 -4.66 -4.76 11.54
CA LEU A 338 -5.24 -4.86 10.21
C LEU A 338 -6.61 -5.54 10.32
N ASN A 339 -7.69 -4.82 10.01
CA ASN A 339 -9.00 -5.42 9.89
C ASN A 339 -9.29 -5.69 8.42
N VAL A 340 -9.29 -6.97 8.04
CA VAL A 340 -9.56 -7.43 6.66
C VAL A 340 -10.90 -6.93 6.15
N PHE A 341 -11.89 -6.72 7.04
CA PHE A 341 -13.18 -6.16 6.66
C PHE A 341 -13.07 -4.75 6.09
N LEU A 342 -12.15 -3.92 6.60
CA LEU A 342 -11.93 -2.56 6.09
C LEU A 342 -11.45 -2.56 4.64
N LEU A 343 -10.89 -3.68 4.16
CA LEU A 343 -10.46 -3.81 2.77
C LEU A 343 -11.63 -3.78 1.78
N HIS A 344 -12.83 -4.25 2.17
CA HIS A 344 -14.06 -4.09 1.37
C HIS A 344 -14.28 -2.62 0.96
N GLY A 345 -14.03 -1.70 1.88
CA GLY A 345 -14.22 -0.27 1.65
C GLY A 345 -13.28 0.33 0.61
N PHE A 346 -12.13 -0.28 0.35
CA PHE A 346 -11.11 0.23 -0.58
C PHE A 346 -11.22 -0.31 -2.00
N ILE A 347 -11.79 -1.49 -2.17
CA ILE A 347 -11.80 -2.24 -3.44
C ILE A 347 -13.20 -2.38 -4.04
N GLY A 348 -14.21 -1.82 -3.37
CA GLY A 348 -15.58 -1.77 -3.89
C GLY A 348 -15.62 -1.19 -5.31
N GLY A 349 -16.38 -1.86 -6.20
CA GLY A 349 -16.54 -1.46 -7.60
C GLY A 349 -15.57 -2.13 -8.58
N LEU A 350 -14.50 -2.78 -8.10
CA LEU A 350 -13.61 -3.56 -8.97
C LEU A 350 -14.32 -4.81 -9.51
N GLY A 351 -14.10 -5.11 -10.78
CA GLY A 351 -14.61 -6.29 -11.48
C GLY A 351 -16.14 -6.31 -11.67
N ALA A 352 -16.90 -5.43 -11.04
CA ALA A 352 -18.36 -5.48 -11.09
C ALA A 352 -18.92 -5.21 -12.49
N THR A 353 -18.30 -4.27 -13.22
CA THR A 353 -18.69 -3.90 -14.59
C THR A 353 -17.47 -3.57 -15.41
N ASP A 354 -17.60 -3.70 -16.72
CA ASP A 354 -16.71 -3.06 -17.68
C ASP A 354 -16.89 -1.53 -17.67
N VAL A 355 -15.79 -0.80 -17.84
CA VAL A 355 -15.76 0.66 -17.80
C VAL A 355 -14.98 1.18 -19.00
N GLU A 356 -15.48 2.21 -19.68
CA GLU A 356 -14.70 2.90 -20.71
C GLU A 356 -13.65 3.82 -20.06
N MET A 357 -12.38 3.67 -20.45
CA MET A 357 -11.31 4.57 -20.03
C MET A 357 -10.53 5.08 -21.23
N ILE A 358 -10.25 6.38 -21.19
CA ILE A 358 -9.36 7.07 -22.11
C ILE A 358 -7.93 6.75 -21.68
N CYS A 359 -7.18 6.08 -22.56
CA CYS A 359 -5.81 5.70 -22.29
C CYS A 359 -4.84 6.83 -22.70
N VAL A 360 -3.60 6.75 -22.24
CA VAL A 360 -2.55 7.76 -22.51
C VAL A 360 -2.24 7.97 -24.01
N ASP A 361 -2.58 7.01 -24.86
CA ASP A 361 -2.50 7.12 -26.33
C ASP A 361 -3.71 7.80 -26.98
N GLY A 362 -4.65 8.33 -26.17
CA GLY A 362 -5.87 8.98 -26.63
C GLY A 362 -6.95 8.01 -27.11
N CYS A 363 -6.74 6.70 -27.02
CA CYS A 363 -7.72 5.70 -27.41
C CYS A 363 -8.64 5.36 -26.23
N VAL A 364 -9.94 5.31 -26.50
CA VAL A 364 -10.95 4.81 -25.56
C VAL A 364 -10.97 3.30 -25.67
N ARG A 365 -10.78 2.63 -24.54
CA ARG A 365 -10.82 1.18 -24.44
C ARG A 365 -11.73 0.76 -23.31
N ARG A 366 -12.37 -0.39 -23.50
CA ARG A 366 -13.09 -1.06 -22.43
C ARG A 366 -12.11 -1.59 -21.38
N VAL A 367 -12.48 -1.53 -20.12
CA VAL A 367 -11.61 -1.91 -19.00
C VAL A 367 -12.39 -2.79 -18.07
N HIS A 368 -11.81 -3.91 -17.68
CA HIS A 368 -12.29 -4.67 -16.54
C HIS A 368 -11.21 -4.66 -15.44
N PRO A 369 -11.30 -3.75 -14.44
CA PRO A 369 -10.32 -3.66 -13.37
C PRO A 369 -10.50 -4.83 -12.39
N ILE A 370 -9.52 -5.73 -12.29
CA ILE A 370 -9.59 -6.90 -11.41
C ILE A 370 -8.41 -6.94 -10.44
N LEU A 371 -8.59 -7.55 -9.27
CA LEU A 371 -7.48 -7.87 -8.38
C LEU A 371 -6.63 -8.99 -9.00
N ALA A 372 -5.39 -8.67 -9.36
CA ALA A 372 -4.49 -9.61 -10.04
C ALA A 372 -3.34 -10.10 -9.16
N ALA A 373 -2.83 -9.21 -8.30
CA ALA A 373 -1.74 -9.52 -7.39
C ALA A 373 -1.95 -8.81 -6.06
N TYR A 374 -1.69 -9.53 -4.98
CA TYR A 374 -1.68 -9.04 -3.62
C TYR A 374 -0.26 -9.15 -3.06
N ILE A 375 0.41 -8.01 -2.93
CA ILE A 375 1.79 -7.93 -2.43
C ILE A 375 1.74 -7.56 -0.96
N ALA A 376 2.14 -8.50 -0.12
CA ALA A 376 2.31 -8.33 1.33
C ALA A 376 3.31 -9.39 1.85
N ASP A 377 3.79 -9.22 3.08
CA ASP A 377 4.58 -10.22 3.78
C ASP A 377 3.70 -11.37 4.30
N HIS A 378 4.33 -12.43 4.82
CA HIS A 378 3.66 -13.70 5.11
C HIS A 378 2.50 -13.60 6.12
N PRO A 379 2.60 -12.87 7.25
CA PRO A 379 1.48 -12.79 8.20
C PRO A 379 0.26 -12.10 7.58
N GLU A 380 0.47 -11.07 6.79
CA GLU A 380 -0.55 -10.31 6.06
C GLU A 380 -1.18 -11.17 4.95
N GLN A 381 -0.38 -11.95 4.21
CA GLN A 381 -0.87 -12.95 3.24
C GLN A 381 -1.80 -13.97 3.93
N CYS A 382 -1.39 -14.53 5.08
CA CYS A 382 -2.21 -15.45 5.86
C CYS A 382 -3.50 -14.78 6.36
N LEU A 383 -3.42 -13.52 6.77
CA LEU A 383 -4.56 -12.77 7.26
C LEU A 383 -5.63 -12.58 6.17
N VAL A 384 -5.25 -12.16 4.97
CA VAL A 384 -6.23 -11.91 3.89
C VAL A 384 -6.79 -13.16 3.24
N THR A 385 -6.01 -14.25 3.26
CA THR A 385 -6.46 -15.58 2.81
C THR A 385 -7.24 -16.32 3.88
N GLY A 386 -7.29 -15.79 5.11
CA GLY A 386 -8.02 -16.38 6.22
C GLY A 386 -7.41 -17.67 6.73
N CYS A 387 -6.08 -17.80 6.78
CA CYS A 387 -5.41 -18.95 7.36
C CYS A 387 -4.47 -18.59 8.51
N GLN A 388 -4.05 -19.60 9.27
CA GLN A 388 -3.04 -19.49 10.32
C GLN A 388 -1.64 -19.29 9.70
N GLU A 389 -0.76 -18.59 10.41
CA GLU A 389 0.59 -18.24 9.93
C GLU A 389 1.52 -19.44 9.73
N ASN A 390 1.24 -20.57 10.40
CA ASN A 390 1.97 -21.82 10.17
C ASN A 390 1.40 -22.65 9.00
N CYS A 391 0.40 -22.14 8.28
CA CYS A 391 -0.23 -22.79 7.14
C CYS A 391 0.16 -22.09 5.83
N CYS A 392 0.04 -22.78 4.69
CA CYS A 392 0.25 -22.13 3.40
C CYS A 392 -0.95 -21.20 3.06
N PRO A 393 -0.72 -19.93 2.73
CA PRO A 393 -1.79 -19.04 2.30
C PRO A 393 -2.37 -19.40 0.93
N LYS A 394 -1.72 -20.27 0.14
CA LYS A 394 -2.14 -20.60 -1.24
C LYS A 394 -2.75 -21.98 -1.39
N CYS A 395 -2.16 -23.00 -0.78
CA CYS A 395 -2.51 -24.41 -1.02
C CYS A 395 -3.00 -25.12 0.25
N ALA A 396 -3.52 -26.33 0.07
CA ALA A 396 -4.04 -27.18 1.13
C ALA A 396 -2.96 -28.02 1.86
N ALA A 397 -1.67 -27.67 1.70
CA ALA A 397 -0.58 -28.39 2.33
C ALA A 397 -0.68 -28.34 3.86
N HIS A 398 -0.50 -29.49 4.51
CA HIS A 398 -0.53 -29.58 5.95
C HIS A 398 0.68 -28.85 6.57
N PRO A 399 0.54 -28.10 7.67
CA PRO A 399 1.62 -27.32 8.30
C PRO A 399 2.91 -28.12 8.56
N THR A 400 2.77 -29.37 8.99
CA THR A 400 3.91 -30.25 9.29
C THR A 400 4.61 -30.80 8.05
N LYS A 401 4.13 -30.45 6.85
CA LYS A 401 4.59 -30.94 5.56
C LYS A 401 5.13 -29.84 4.64
N LEU A 402 5.16 -28.58 5.09
CA LEU A 402 5.61 -27.45 4.27
C LEU A 402 7.09 -27.52 3.86
N GLY A 403 7.92 -28.27 4.60
CA GLY A 403 9.32 -28.53 4.25
C GLY A 403 9.55 -29.81 3.44
N ASP A 404 8.51 -30.61 3.18
CA ASP A 404 8.60 -31.85 2.43
C ASP A 404 8.33 -31.57 0.93
N PRO A 405 8.92 -32.35 -0.01
CA PRO A 405 8.65 -32.23 -1.45
C PRO A 405 7.27 -32.84 -1.80
N ILE A 406 6.21 -32.23 -1.28
CA ILE A 406 4.84 -32.68 -1.48
C ILE A 406 4.17 -31.90 -2.61
N TYR A 407 3.34 -32.61 -3.37
CA TYR A 407 2.40 -31.98 -4.28
C TYR A 407 1.15 -31.60 -3.50
N SER A 408 0.75 -30.32 -3.58
CA SER A 408 -0.48 -29.81 -2.98
C SER A 408 -1.22 -28.95 -3.99
N THR A 409 -2.54 -28.99 -3.94
CA THR A 409 -3.41 -28.19 -4.81
C THR A 409 -3.69 -26.83 -4.17
N MET A 410 -3.87 -25.83 -5.03
CA MET A 410 -4.35 -24.51 -4.61
C MET A 410 -5.72 -24.67 -3.93
N LYS A 411 -5.98 -23.83 -2.93
CA LYS A 411 -7.30 -23.72 -2.32
C LYS A 411 -8.26 -23.10 -3.33
N GLU A 412 -9.51 -23.57 -3.34
CA GLU A 412 -10.56 -22.98 -4.17
C GLU A 412 -11.35 -21.93 -3.36
N PRO A 413 -11.53 -20.69 -3.89
CA PRO A 413 -12.24 -19.61 -3.20
C PRO A 413 -13.63 -20.01 -2.68
N GLU A 414 -14.45 -20.62 -3.53
CA GLU A 414 -15.83 -21.01 -3.20
C GLU A 414 -15.88 -22.07 -2.10
N GLU A 415 -14.93 -23.01 -2.10
CA GLU A 415 -14.81 -24.03 -1.06
C GLU A 415 -14.45 -23.39 0.28
N VAL A 416 -13.45 -22.49 0.30
CA VAL A 416 -13.04 -21.80 1.53
C VAL A 416 -14.15 -20.90 2.05
N LEU A 417 -14.86 -20.16 1.19
CA LEU A 417 -16.01 -19.34 1.59
C LEU A 417 -17.12 -20.20 2.21
N ARG A 418 -17.42 -21.37 1.63
CA ARG A 418 -18.40 -22.30 2.20
C ARG A 418 -17.98 -22.77 3.59
N ILE A 419 -16.73 -23.21 3.75
CA ILE A 419 -16.19 -23.71 5.03
C ILE A 419 -16.20 -22.60 6.09
N ILE A 420 -15.82 -21.38 5.73
CA ILE A 420 -15.85 -20.22 6.64
C ILE A 420 -17.31 -19.92 7.05
N ALA A 421 -18.26 -19.95 6.11
CA ALA A 421 -19.67 -19.71 6.40
C ALA A 421 -20.29 -20.79 7.30
N GLU A 422 -19.93 -22.07 7.11
CA GLU A 422 -20.29 -23.16 8.02
C GLU A 422 -19.74 -22.93 9.43
N ALA A 423 -18.45 -22.63 9.54
CA ALA A 423 -17.82 -22.33 10.83
C ALA A 423 -18.45 -21.10 11.51
N ALA A 424 -18.81 -20.06 10.75
CA ALA A 424 -19.50 -18.88 11.24
C ALA A 424 -20.88 -19.18 11.85
N ARG A 425 -21.57 -20.22 11.36
CA ARG A 425 -22.84 -20.70 11.93
C ARG A 425 -22.67 -21.58 13.17
N GLY A 426 -21.43 -21.80 13.62
CA GLY A 426 -21.09 -22.65 14.77
C GLY A 426 -20.90 -24.12 14.40
N GLU A 427 -20.90 -24.47 13.11
CA GLU A 427 -20.55 -25.81 12.64
C GLU A 427 -19.04 -26.05 12.80
N ARG A 428 -18.61 -27.32 12.69
CA ARG A 428 -17.20 -27.71 12.84
C ARG A 428 -16.71 -28.53 11.65
N PRO A 429 -16.69 -27.96 10.44
CA PRO A 429 -16.17 -28.65 9.27
C PRO A 429 -14.70 -29.08 9.52
N ALA A 430 -14.38 -30.32 9.17
CA ALA A 430 -13.05 -30.87 9.40
C ALA A 430 -11.98 -30.11 8.59
N GLU A 431 -12.39 -29.65 7.42
CA GLU A 431 -11.64 -28.88 6.44
C GLU A 431 -11.18 -27.54 7.03
N PHE A 432 -11.95 -26.91 7.93
CA PHE A 432 -11.55 -25.66 8.59
C PHE A 432 -10.26 -25.84 9.38
N LYS A 433 -10.14 -26.97 10.11
CA LYS A 433 -8.91 -27.30 10.83
C LYS A 433 -7.81 -27.81 9.89
N GLN A 434 -8.16 -28.62 8.88
CA GLN A 434 -7.21 -29.19 7.92
C GLN A 434 -6.49 -28.10 7.11
N TYR A 435 -7.22 -27.08 6.65
CA TYR A 435 -6.69 -25.94 5.92
C TYR A 435 -6.12 -24.85 6.84
N GLY A 436 -6.26 -25.04 8.16
CA GLY A 436 -5.86 -24.08 9.18
C GLY A 436 -6.52 -22.72 9.01
N LEU A 437 -7.81 -22.70 8.72
CA LEU A 437 -8.55 -21.46 8.47
C LEU A 437 -8.76 -20.68 9.77
N ARG A 438 -8.96 -19.37 9.61
CA ARG A 438 -9.37 -18.42 10.65
C ARG A 438 -10.75 -17.87 10.26
N LEU A 439 -11.56 -17.60 11.27
CA LEU A 439 -12.85 -16.96 11.04
C LEU A 439 -12.61 -15.49 10.71
N ILE A 440 -12.81 -15.14 9.44
CA ILE A 440 -12.70 -13.78 8.92
C ILE A 440 -13.93 -13.48 8.07
N GLN A 441 -14.16 -12.20 7.79
CA GLN A 441 -15.02 -11.78 6.69
C GLN A 441 -14.11 -11.41 5.50
N PRO A 442 -13.92 -12.31 4.52
CA PRO A 442 -12.97 -12.08 3.45
C PRO A 442 -13.42 -10.91 2.58
N PHE A 443 -12.49 -10.00 2.23
CA PHE A 443 -12.82 -8.86 1.38
C PHE A 443 -13.16 -9.25 -0.06
N TRP A 444 -12.62 -10.39 -0.48
CA TRP A 444 -12.67 -10.89 -1.84
C TRP A 444 -13.92 -11.75 -2.09
N SER A 445 -14.80 -11.92 -1.09
CA SER A 445 -16.03 -12.70 -1.22
C SER A 445 -16.95 -12.20 -2.34
N ASP A 446 -16.99 -10.89 -2.52
CA ASP A 446 -17.87 -10.21 -3.47
C ASP A 446 -17.13 -9.69 -4.70
N LEU A 447 -15.82 -9.98 -4.82
CA LEU A 447 -15.03 -9.58 -5.98
C LEU A 447 -15.20 -10.61 -7.10
N PRO A 448 -15.81 -10.23 -8.24
CA PRO A 448 -15.91 -11.13 -9.38
C PRO A 448 -14.53 -11.37 -9.99
N HIS A 449 -14.35 -12.55 -10.58
CA HIS A 449 -13.09 -12.96 -11.23
C HIS A 449 -11.86 -12.94 -10.31
N CYS A 450 -12.05 -12.98 -8.99
CA CYS A 450 -10.97 -12.95 -8.00
C CYS A 450 -10.72 -14.32 -7.38
N ASN A 451 -9.55 -14.91 -7.65
CA ASN A 451 -9.01 -16.00 -6.84
C ASN A 451 -7.89 -15.45 -5.96
N ILE A 452 -8.19 -15.18 -4.69
CA ILE A 452 -7.21 -14.58 -3.76
C ILE A 452 -5.96 -15.46 -3.60
N PHE A 453 -6.09 -16.78 -3.67
CA PHE A 453 -5.00 -17.73 -3.48
C PHE A 453 -4.04 -17.73 -4.66
N ALA A 454 -4.54 -17.43 -5.86
CA ALA A 454 -3.74 -17.18 -7.05
C ALA A 454 -3.07 -15.80 -7.02
N CYS A 455 -3.70 -14.81 -6.40
CA CYS A 455 -3.18 -13.43 -6.31
C CYS A 455 -1.98 -13.27 -5.37
N ILE A 456 -1.75 -14.21 -4.44
CA ILE A 456 -0.62 -14.12 -3.51
C ILE A 456 0.71 -14.29 -4.25
N THR A 457 1.51 -13.21 -4.23
CA THR A 457 2.86 -13.18 -4.78
C THR A 457 3.91 -13.43 -3.71
N PRO A 458 5.05 -14.08 -4.04
CA PRO A 458 6.13 -14.26 -3.07
C PRO A 458 6.75 -12.91 -2.68
N ASP A 459 7.05 -12.77 -1.39
CA ASP A 459 7.84 -11.66 -0.86
C ASP A 459 9.32 -11.91 -1.12
N LEU A 460 9.93 -11.12 -2.00
CA LEU A 460 11.32 -11.27 -2.36
C LEU A 460 12.26 -11.09 -1.16
N LEU A 461 11.97 -10.16 -0.26
CA LEU A 461 12.85 -9.90 0.87
C LEU A 461 12.73 -11.00 1.93
N HIS A 462 11.53 -11.20 2.46
CA HIS A 462 11.35 -12.10 3.61
C HIS A 462 11.32 -13.57 3.22
N GLN A 463 10.68 -13.93 2.09
CA GLN A 463 10.55 -15.33 1.68
C GLN A 463 11.74 -15.79 0.85
N LEU A 464 12.21 -15.01 -0.14
CA LEU A 464 13.30 -15.44 -1.03
C LEU A 464 14.69 -15.16 -0.45
N HIS A 465 15.07 -13.90 -0.27
CA HIS A 465 16.41 -13.51 0.16
C HIS A 465 16.74 -13.96 1.59
N LYS A 466 15.81 -13.71 2.53
CA LYS A 466 15.98 -14.09 3.93
C LYS A 466 15.65 -15.58 4.14
N GLY A 467 14.47 -16.03 3.72
CA GLY A 467 14.03 -17.41 3.93
C GLY A 467 14.82 -18.42 3.11
N VAL A 468 14.52 -18.54 1.82
CA VAL A 468 15.09 -19.57 0.94
C VAL A 468 16.61 -19.46 0.84
N PHE A 469 17.15 -18.28 0.57
CA PHE A 469 18.59 -18.15 0.39
C PHE A 469 19.33 -18.20 1.73
N LYS A 470 19.08 -17.27 2.65
CA LYS A 470 19.91 -17.18 3.87
C LYS A 470 19.58 -18.22 4.93
N ASP A 471 18.31 -18.43 5.27
CA ASP A 471 17.94 -19.35 6.36
C ASP A 471 18.01 -20.83 5.93
N HIS A 472 17.82 -21.13 4.64
CA HIS A 472 17.93 -22.50 4.12
C HIS A 472 19.22 -22.76 3.33
N THR A 473 19.43 -22.08 2.20
CA THR A 473 20.52 -22.40 1.26
C THR A 473 21.90 -22.17 1.88
N VAL A 474 22.11 -21.03 2.55
CA VAL A 474 23.39 -20.72 3.22
C VAL A 474 23.62 -21.63 4.41
N SER A 475 22.59 -21.92 5.21
CA SER A 475 22.69 -22.85 6.34
C SER A 475 23.10 -24.25 5.86
N TRP A 476 22.40 -24.78 4.87
CA TRP A 476 22.68 -26.10 4.29
C TRP A 476 24.08 -26.16 3.68
N ALA A 477 24.46 -25.18 2.86
CA ALA A 477 25.79 -25.17 2.27
C ALA A 477 26.91 -25.05 3.31
N THR A 478 26.66 -24.32 4.41
CA THR A 478 27.59 -24.23 5.54
C THR A 478 27.76 -25.58 6.24
N GLU A 479 26.69 -26.37 6.36
CA GLU A 479 26.76 -27.73 6.94
C GLU A 479 27.47 -28.73 6.03
N CYS A 480 27.38 -28.56 4.70
CA CYS A 480 28.01 -29.43 3.72
C CYS A 480 29.52 -29.19 3.54
N ILE A 481 30.06 -28.06 4.02
CA ILE A 481 31.47 -27.71 3.84
C ILE A 481 32.31 -28.14 5.05
N ASP A 482 33.43 -28.79 4.78
CA ASP A 482 34.42 -29.13 5.80
C ASP A 482 34.95 -27.86 6.49
N GLY A 483 34.86 -27.81 7.82
CA GLY A 483 35.19 -26.62 8.62
C GLY A 483 34.01 -25.65 8.83
N GLY A 484 32.87 -25.91 8.17
CA GLY A 484 31.59 -25.26 8.38
C GLY A 484 31.65 -23.73 8.33
N ALA A 485 31.01 -23.07 9.29
CA ALA A 485 30.92 -21.61 9.34
C ALA A 485 32.30 -20.91 9.36
N LYS A 486 33.32 -21.53 9.95
CA LYS A 486 34.68 -20.96 10.00
C LYS A 486 35.30 -20.92 8.61
N GLU A 487 35.10 -21.96 7.81
CA GLU A 487 35.61 -22.04 6.44
C GLU A 487 34.86 -21.08 5.52
N ILE A 488 33.53 -21.01 5.63
CA ILE A 488 32.71 -20.02 4.94
C ILE A 488 33.20 -18.60 5.24
N ASP A 489 33.37 -18.24 6.51
CA ASP A 489 33.88 -16.94 6.92
C ASP A 489 35.29 -16.66 6.38
N TYR A 490 36.17 -17.66 6.39
CA TYR A 490 37.52 -17.55 5.83
C TYR A 490 37.49 -17.24 4.33
N ARG A 491 36.64 -17.95 3.58
CA ARG A 491 36.47 -17.76 2.14
C ARG A 491 35.85 -16.41 1.79
N PHE A 492 34.83 -15.97 2.53
CA PHE A 492 34.30 -14.61 2.38
C PHE A 492 35.36 -13.52 2.62
N LYS A 493 36.27 -13.72 3.59
CA LYS A 493 37.40 -12.81 3.84
C LYS A 493 38.46 -12.85 2.74
N ALA A 494 38.63 -14.00 2.09
CA ALA A 494 39.62 -14.21 1.03
C ALA A 494 39.13 -13.73 -0.35
N MET A 495 37.83 -13.48 -0.53
CA MET A 495 37.27 -13.01 -1.79
C MET A 495 37.95 -11.70 -2.26
N PRO A 496 38.43 -11.63 -3.52
CA PRO A 496 39.02 -10.42 -4.06
C PRO A 496 38.05 -9.23 -4.00
N THR A 497 38.59 -8.03 -3.77
CA THR A 497 37.80 -6.81 -3.81
C THR A 497 37.43 -6.46 -5.25
N HIS A 498 36.16 -6.17 -5.50
CA HIS A 498 35.67 -5.69 -6.79
C HIS A 498 34.87 -4.38 -6.58
N PRO A 499 34.97 -3.37 -7.46
CA PRO A 499 34.27 -2.09 -7.28
C PRO A 499 32.75 -2.20 -7.16
N THR A 500 32.14 -3.23 -7.75
CA THR A 500 30.68 -3.44 -7.77
C THR A 500 30.18 -4.51 -6.79
N LEU A 501 31.08 -5.17 -6.03
CA LEU A 501 30.71 -6.24 -5.10
C LEU A 501 31.13 -5.87 -3.69
N ARG A 502 30.24 -6.10 -2.71
CA ARG A 502 30.59 -5.91 -1.30
C ARG A 502 31.61 -6.96 -0.86
N HIS A 503 32.67 -6.50 -0.22
CA HIS A 503 33.67 -7.37 0.38
C HIS A 503 33.39 -7.58 1.88
N PHE A 504 33.21 -8.83 2.30
CA PHE A 504 32.87 -9.22 3.67
C PHE A 504 34.13 -9.44 4.52
N LYS A 505 34.80 -8.33 4.89
CA LYS A 505 36.11 -8.32 5.63
C LYS A 505 36.13 -9.12 6.93
N LYS A 506 34.98 -9.35 7.55
CA LYS A 506 34.85 -10.08 8.82
C LYS A 506 34.15 -11.42 8.67
N GLY A 507 33.88 -11.87 7.45
CA GLY A 507 32.97 -12.98 7.19
C GLY A 507 31.51 -12.54 7.34
N ILE A 508 30.61 -13.53 7.34
CA ILE A 508 29.16 -13.32 7.44
C ILE A 508 28.61 -13.71 8.81
N SER A 509 29.32 -14.54 9.57
CA SER A 509 28.85 -15.10 10.85
C SER A 509 28.68 -14.05 11.97
N LEU A 510 29.36 -12.90 11.85
CA LEU A 510 29.26 -11.80 12.82
C LEU A 510 28.13 -10.81 12.50
N VAL A 511 27.44 -10.97 11.38
CA VAL A 511 26.37 -10.06 10.95
C VAL A 511 25.05 -10.51 11.57
N THR A 512 24.62 -9.81 12.61
CA THR A 512 23.38 -10.11 13.35
C THR A 512 22.14 -9.45 12.76
N GLN A 513 22.31 -8.33 12.06
CA GLN A 513 21.25 -7.63 11.36
C GLN A 513 21.65 -7.44 9.91
N TRP A 514 20.77 -7.87 9.01
CA TRP A 514 20.98 -7.83 7.57
C TRP A 514 19.93 -6.94 6.94
N THR A 515 20.40 -6.02 6.10
CA THR A 515 19.56 -5.22 5.20
C THR A 515 19.30 -5.97 3.89
N GLY A 516 18.23 -5.64 3.16
CA GLY A 516 17.95 -6.24 1.85
C GLY A 516 19.13 -6.14 0.86
N THR A 517 19.82 -5.01 0.84
CA THR A 517 21.03 -4.80 0.03
C THR A 517 22.18 -5.72 0.46
N GLU A 518 22.30 -6.06 1.74
CA GLU A 518 23.31 -6.99 2.23
C GLU A 518 23.06 -8.42 1.80
N TYR A 519 21.80 -8.87 1.83
CA TYR A 519 21.42 -10.19 1.32
C TYR A 519 21.82 -10.35 -0.15
N LYS A 520 21.44 -9.40 -1.01
CA LYS A 520 21.80 -9.43 -2.44
C LYS A 520 23.31 -9.43 -2.68
N ASN A 521 24.04 -8.63 -1.92
CA ASN A 521 25.49 -8.59 -2.03
C ASN A 521 26.14 -9.91 -1.60
N MET A 522 25.57 -10.59 -0.61
CA MET A 522 26.00 -11.93 -0.21
C MET A 522 25.71 -12.94 -1.32
N GLU A 523 24.51 -12.94 -1.88
CA GLU A 523 24.09 -13.81 -3.00
C GLU A 523 25.06 -13.72 -4.18
N LYS A 524 25.40 -12.50 -4.61
CA LYS A 524 26.30 -12.24 -5.74
C LYS A 524 27.68 -12.89 -5.61
N VAL A 525 28.19 -13.07 -4.39
CA VAL A 525 29.53 -13.65 -4.15
C VAL A 525 29.47 -15.08 -3.61
N PHE A 526 28.29 -15.56 -3.21
CA PHE A 526 28.15 -16.81 -2.49
C PHE A 526 28.62 -18.02 -3.29
N LEU A 527 28.28 -18.09 -4.58
CA LEU A 527 28.76 -19.17 -5.44
C LEU A 527 30.30 -19.21 -5.53
N GLY A 528 30.94 -18.04 -5.59
CA GLY A 528 32.40 -17.92 -5.55
C GLY A 528 33.00 -18.41 -4.23
N VAL A 529 32.31 -18.16 -3.11
CA VAL A 529 32.69 -18.68 -1.79
C VAL A 529 32.63 -20.22 -1.78
N LEU A 530 31.57 -20.82 -2.32
CA LEU A 530 31.41 -22.29 -2.33
C LEU A 530 32.37 -23.00 -3.29
N THR A 531 32.89 -22.31 -4.30
CA THR A 531 33.70 -22.91 -5.36
C THR A 531 34.94 -23.61 -4.79
N GLY A 532 35.09 -24.91 -5.05
CA GLY A 532 36.20 -25.73 -4.54
C GLY A 532 36.18 -25.96 -3.02
N ALA A 533 35.05 -25.74 -2.34
CA ALA A 533 34.85 -26.08 -0.92
C ALA A 533 34.29 -27.47 -0.70
N SER A 534 33.71 -28.05 -1.74
CA SER A 534 32.90 -29.25 -1.69
C SER A 534 33.39 -30.24 -2.74
N ASP A 535 33.15 -31.54 -2.53
CA ASP A 535 33.38 -32.56 -3.55
C ASP A 535 32.72 -32.20 -4.89
N LEU A 536 33.30 -32.68 -6.01
CA LEU A 536 32.85 -32.38 -7.39
C LEU A 536 31.34 -32.61 -7.62
N LEU A 537 30.72 -33.52 -6.88
CA LEU A 537 29.27 -33.79 -6.96
C LEU A 537 28.38 -32.66 -6.41
N PHE A 538 28.86 -31.87 -5.45
CA PHE A 538 28.10 -30.76 -4.85
C PHE A 538 28.12 -29.50 -5.73
N SER A 539 29.26 -29.24 -6.37
CA SER A 539 29.41 -28.09 -7.27
C SER A 539 28.66 -28.26 -8.60
N GLU A 540 28.56 -29.49 -9.11
CA GLU A 540 27.73 -29.80 -10.28
C GLU A 540 26.21 -29.73 -9.96
N TRP A 541 25.77 -30.17 -8.78
CA TRP A 541 24.35 -30.11 -8.41
C TRP A 541 23.87 -28.66 -8.17
N PHE A 542 24.65 -27.85 -7.46
CA PHE A 542 24.32 -26.45 -7.16
C PHE A 542 24.36 -25.53 -8.39
N ALA A 543 25.10 -25.90 -9.45
CA ALA A 543 25.13 -25.17 -10.72
C ALA A 543 23.97 -25.54 -11.66
N LEU A 544 23.29 -26.67 -11.41
CA LEU A 544 22.19 -27.20 -12.22
C LEU A 544 20.80 -26.99 -11.59
N SER A 545 20.74 -26.75 -10.27
CA SER A 545 19.56 -26.32 -9.51
C SER A 545 19.43 -24.81 -9.48
#